data_AF-A0A0L8VLP8-F1
#
_entry.id   AF-A0A0L8VLP8-F1
#
_cell.length_a   1.000
_cell.length_b   1.000
_cell.length_c   1.000
_cell.angle_alpha   90.00
_cell.angle_beta   90.00
_cell.angle_gamma   90.00
#
_symmetry.space_group_name_H-M   'P 1'
#
loop_
_entity.id
_entity.type
_entity.pdbx_description
1 polymer ?
#
loop_
_entity_poly.entity_id
_entity_poly.type
_entity_poly.pdbx_seq_one_letter_code
_entity_poly.pdbx_strand_id
1 'polypeptide(L)'
;MKLSALLALSASTAVLAAPAVHHSDNHHHNDKRAVVTVTQYVNADDTVVIPAANTATSAAADGKVESVAAATTTLSSTAAAATTSAAASSSSSSSSSSSSVGSGDFEDGTISCSDFPSGQGAVSLDWLGLGGWASIMDMNGNTATSCQDGYYCSYACSPGYAKTQWPSEQPSDGRSVGGLYCKNGKLYRSNTDTNSLCVEGQGSAQAVNKVSGSIAICGTDYPGSENMVVPTVVGAGSSQPINVIKEDSYYQWQGKKTSAQYYVNNAGVSVEDGCIWGTEGSGVGNWAPVVLGAGYTDGITYLSIIPNPNNKEAPNFNIKIVATDGSTVNGACSYENGVYSGSGSDGCTVSVTSGSANFVFY
;
A
#
# COMPACT_ATOMS: atom_id res chain seq x y z
N MET A 1 21.29 -50.26 -23.80
CA MET A 1 20.09 -49.69 -23.16
C MET A 1 20.53 -48.83 -21.98
N LYS A 2 20.65 -47.52 -22.19
CA LYS A 2 20.83 -46.53 -21.11
C LYS A 2 20.05 -45.29 -21.55
N LEU A 3 18.92 -45.02 -20.90
CA LEU A 3 18.18 -43.77 -21.03
C LEU A 3 18.83 -42.74 -20.09
N SER A 4 19.24 -41.60 -20.64
CA SER A 4 19.54 -40.40 -19.85
C SER A 4 18.33 -39.46 -19.97
N ALA A 5 17.68 -39.20 -18.84
CA ALA A 5 16.65 -38.20 -18.71
C ALA A 5 17.30 -36.81 -18.60
N LEU A 6 16.93 -35.89 -19.51
CA LEU A 6 17.22 -34.47 -19.35
C LEU A 6 16.17 -33.86 -18.42
N LEU A 7 16.60 -33.41 -17.24
CA LEU A 7 15.87 -32.42 -16.46
C LEU A 7 16.12 -31.03 -17.08
N ALA A 8 15.08 -30.40 -17.59
CA ALA A 8 15.09 -28.99 -17.94
C ALA A 8 14.67 -28.18 -16.72
N LEU A 9 15.60 -27.43 -16.13
CA LEU A 9 15.31 -26.39 -15.13
C LEU A 9 14.79 -25.16 -15.88
N SER A 10 13.50 -24.84 -15.73
CA SER A 10 12.93 -23.56 -16.14
C SER A 10 13.24 -22.51 -15.07
N ALA A 11 14.16 -21.59 -15.38
CA ALA A 11 14.43 -20.42 -14.55
C ALA A 11 13.35 -19.36 -14.81
N SER A 12 12.47 -19.13 -13.83
CA SER A 12 11.54 -18.00 -13.83
C SER A 12 12.32 -16.72 -13.54
N THR A 13 12.60 -15.92 -14.57
CA THR A 13 13.20 -14.60 -14.43
C THR A 13 12.14 -13.60 -13.99
N ALA A 14 12.22 -13.12 -12.75
CA ALA A 14 11.55 -11.88 -12.34
C ALA A 14 12.17 -10.73 -13.15
N VAL A 15 11.40 -10.14 -14.06
CA VAL A 15 11.88 -9.02 -14.88
C VAL A 15 11.69 -7.75 -14.07
N LEU A 16 12.78 -7.26 -13.46
CA LEU A 16 12.89 -5.85 -13.13
C LEU A 16 12.71 -5.05 -14.42
N ALA A 17 11.79 -4.09 -14.41
CA ALA A 17 11.62 -3.15 -15.51
C ALA A 17 12.96 -2.43 -15.77
N ALA A 18 13.52 -2.67 -16.96
CA ALA A 18 14.69 -1.96 -17.48
C ALA A 18 14.26 -1.17 -18.72
N PRO A 19 14.69 0.10 -18.89
CA PRO A 19 14.42 0.86 -20.10
C PRO A 19 15.42 0.53 -21.23
N ALA A 20 14.95 0.62 -22.48
CA ALA A 20 15.70 0.48 -23.74
C ALA A 20 16.30 1.86 -24.17
N VAL A 21 17.36 2.08 -24.97
CA VAL A 21 18.03 1.38 -26.10
C VAL A 21 19.52 1.85 -26.24
N HIS A 22 20.44 0.91 -26.58
CA HIS A 22 21.72 0.90 -27.37
C HIS A 22 22.50 2.19 -27.75
N HIS A 23 23.84 2.28 -27.98
CA HIS A 23 25.00 1.37 -28.16
C HIS A 23 26.32 2.21 -28.01
N SER A 24 27.42 1.63 -27.48
CA SER A 24 28.83 1.71 -27.97
C SER A 24 29.84 1.36 -26.88
N ASP A 25 30.82 0.51 -27.23
CA ASP A 25 31.86 -0.05 -26.37
C ASP A 25 32.80 0.99 -25.72
N ASN A 26 33.03 0.87 -24.41
CA ASN A 26 34.36 0.88 -23.79
C ASN A 26 34.28 0.63 -22.28
N HIS A 27 35.15 -0.26 -21.80
CA HIS A 27 35.24 -0.69 -20.40
C HIS A 27 35.66 0.44 -19.46
N HIS A 28 34.75 0.89 -18.58
CA HIS A 28 35.10 1.47 -17.28
C HIS A 28 33.97 1.22 -16.28
N HIS A 29 34.32 0.72 -15.10
CA HIS A 29 33.42 0.46 -13.98
C HIS A 29 32.71 1.75 -13.57
N ASN A 30 31.39 1.81 -13.78
CA ASN A 30 30.53 2.87 -13.26
C ASN A 30 29.33 2.22 -12.56
N ASP A 31 29.16 2.53 -11.28
CA ASP A 31 27.99 2.20 -10.49
C ASP A 31 26.72 2.71 -11.20
N LYS A 32 25.82 1.78 -11.54
CA LYS A 32 24.54 2.11 -12.17
C LYS A 32 23.66 2.81 -11.16
N ARG A 33 23.57 4.14 -11.21
CA ARG A 33 22.48 4.87 -10.55
C ARG A 33 21.18 4.58 -11.30
N ALA A 34 20.18 4.06 -10.59
CA ALA A 34 18.82 3.96 -11.10
C ALA A 34 18.32 5.37 -11.44
N VAL A 35 17.84 5.57 -12.66
CA VAL A 35 17.14 6.79 -13.05
C VAL A 35 15.73 6.66 -12.49
N VAL A 36 15.42 7.43 -11.46
CA VAL A 36 14.08 7.55 -10.89
C VAL A 36 13.36 8.65 -11.65
N THR A 37 12.24 8.32 -12.31
CA THR A 37 11.32 9.34 -12.81
C THR A 37 10.60 9.94 -11.61
N VAL A 38 10.83 11.22 -11.34
CA VAL A 38 10.22 11.93 -10.21
C VAL A 38 9.02 12.71 -10.73
N THR A 39 7.82 12.32 -10.31
CA THR A 39 6.62 13.15 -10.52
C THR A 39 6.53 14.16 -9.38
N GLN A 40 6.93 15.40 -9.64
CA GLN A 40 6.74 16.53 -8.72
C GLN A 40 5.50 17.33 -9.15
N TYR A 41 4.62 17.61 -8.20
CA TYR A 41 3.53 18.56 -8.42
C TYR A 41 4.10 19.96 -8.31
N VAL A 42 3.97 20.76 -9.37
CA VAL A 42 4.40 22.16 -9.40
C VAL A 42 3.21 23.07 -9.62
N ASN A 43 3.21 24.23 -8.96
CA ASN A 43 2.26 25.31 -9.25
C ASN A 43 2.65 26.03 -10.55
N ALA A 44 1.81 26.96 -11.00
CA ALA A 44 2.04 27.77 -12.21
C ALA A 44 3.33 28.64 -12.19
N ASP A 45 4.06 28.68 -11.08
CA ASP A 45 5.34 29.35 -10.86
C ASP A 45 6.54 28.39 -10.75
N ASP A 46 6.38 27.13 -11.17
CA ASP A 46 7.38 26.05 -11.07
C ASP A 46 7.82 25.73 -9.62
N THR A 47 7.05 26.16 -8.61
CA THR A 47 7.31 25.79 -7.21
C THR A 47 6.72 24.41 -6.89
N VAL A 48 7.54 23.55 -6.27
CA VAL A 48 7.10 22.22 -5.81
C VAL A 48 6.06 22.38 -4.71
N VAL A 49 4.87 21.83 -4.95
CA VAL A 49 3.74 21.88 -4.04
C VAL A 49 3.64 20.54 -3.34
N ILE A 50 3.95 20.55 -2.05
CA ILE A 50 3.56 19.50 -1.11
C ILE A 50 2.31 20.06 -0.42
N PRO A 51 1.15 19.36 -0.38
CA PRO A 51 0.03 19.82 0.43
C PRO A 51 0.53 20.05 1.86
N ALA A 52 0.38 21.28 2.34
CA ALA A 52 0.95 21.67 3.62
C ALA A 52 0.39 20.78 4.74
N ALA A 53 1.28 20.04 5.41
CA ALA A 53 1.00 19.55 6.74
C ALA A 53 0.67 20.77 7.61
N ASN A 54 -0.59 20.87 8.06
CA ASN A 54 -1.02 21.91 8.99
C ASN A 54 -0.19 21.81 10.26
N THR A 55 0.88 22.60 10.33
CA THR A 55 1.68 22.76 11.53
C THR A 55 0.90 23.70 12.44
N ALA A 56 0.22 23.12 13.44
CA ALA A 56 -0.40 23.88 14.51
C ALA A 56 0.70 24.57 15.34
N THR A 57 0.99 25.82 15.02
CA THR A 57 1.88 26.68 15.80
C THR A 57 1.21 26.99 17.14
N SER A 58 1.67 26.38 18.22
CA SER A 58 1.30 26.75 19.59
C SER A 58 1.94 28.09 19.93
N ALA A 59 1.17 29.18 19.84
CA ALA A 59 1.52 30.46 20.42
C ALA A 59 1.04 30.49 21.87
N ALA A 60 1.99 30.51 22.81
CA ALA A 60 1.74 30.80 24.22
C ALA A 60 1.23 32.25 24.35
N ALA A 61 0.05 32.42 24.93
CA ALA A 61 -0.45 33.72 25.39
C ALA A 61 -0.76 33.63 26.88
N ASP A 62 -0.05 34.46 27.63
CA ASP A 62 -0.17 34.78 29.04
C ASP A 62 -1.61 35.23 29.38
N GLY A 63 -2.20 34.60 30.39
CA GLY A 63 -3.61 34.73 30.75
C GLY A 63 -3.80 34.80 32.26
N LYS A 64 -3.95 36.03 32.73
CA LYS A 64 -4.13 36.48 34.12
C LYS A 64 -5.32 35.82 34.83
N VAL A 65 -5.11 35.55 36.11
CA VAL A 65 -6.00 34.97 37.12
C VAL A 65 -7.27 35.81 37.36
N GLU A 66 -8.43 35.16 37.44
CA GLU A 66 -9.51 35.57 38.35
C GLU A 66 -10.35 34.36 38.81
N SER A 67 -10.77 34.41 40.07
CA SER A 67 -11.31 33.32 40.90
C SER A 67 -12.78 33.60 41.23
N VAL A 68 -13.63 32.57 41.25
CA VAL A 68 -14.77 32.52 42.19
C VAL A 68 -15.13 31.08 42.60
N ALA A 69 -15.32 30.90 43.92
CA ALA A 69 -15.68 29.72 44.72
C ALA A 69 -17.05 29.08 44.35
N ALA A 70 -17.21 27.74 44.32
CA ALA A 70 -17.42 26.74 45.39
C ALA A 70 -18.79 26.79 46.11
N ALA A 71 -19.52 25.66 46.10
CA ALA A 71 -20.50 25.31 47.12
C ALA A 71 -20.69 23.78 47.23
N THR A 72 -20.68 23.31 48.47
CA THR A 72 -20.64 21.91 48.95
C THR A 72 -21.80 21.71 49.94
N THR A 73 -22.48 20.56 49.96
CA THR A 73 -23.30 20.08 51.12
C THR A 73 -23.62 18.59 50.93
N THR A 74 -22.87 17.64 51.52
CA THR A 74 -23.00 16.94 52.83
C THR A 74 -24.16 15.94 53.00
N LEU A 75 -23.78 14.77 53.53
CA LEU A 75 -24.46 13.48 53.71
C LEU A 75 -25.19 13.31 55.06
N SER A 76 -26.10 12.33 55.13
CA SER A 76 -26.35 11.36 56.24
C SER A 76 -27.45 10.37 55.75
N SER A 77 -27.28 9.06 55.55
CA SER A 77 -26.81 7.89 56.32
C SER A 77 -27.92 7.15 57.09
N THR A 78 -28.29 5.95 56.61
CA THR A 78 -28.66 4.76 57.42
C THR A 78 -28.39 3.47 56.63
N ALA A 79 -27.66 2.56 57.28
CA ALA A 79 -27.26 1.18 56.94
C ALA A 79 -28.47 0.20 56.79
N ALA A 80 -28.39 -1.06 56.32
CA ALA A 80 -27.44 -1.90 55.57
C ALA A 80 -28.21 -3.21 55.22
N ALA A 81 -27.93 -3.84 54.07
CA ALA A 81 -27.66 -5.29 53.96
C ALA A 81 -27.49 -5.72 52.48
N ALA A 82 -26.30 -6.25 52.23
CA ALA A 82 -25.71 -6.94 51.08
C ALA A 82 -26.62 -7.65 50.06
N THR A 83 -26.24 -7.56 48.77
CA THR A 83 -25.63 -8.68 48.02
C THR A 83 -25.01 -8.22 46.69
N THR A 84 -23.79 -8.73 46.44
CA THR A 84 -23.12 -8.99 45.14
C THR A 84 -22.85 -7.83 44.17
N SER A 85 -21.55 -7.55 44.00
CA SER A 85 -20.91 -6.53 43.19
C SER A 85 -21.28 -6.56 41.70
N ALA A 86 -21.80 -5.44 41.19
CA ALA A 86 -21.79 -5.09 39.77
C ALA A 86 -20.74 -3.98 39.57
N ALA A 87 -19.75 -4.24 38.70
CA ALA A 87 -18.78 -3.25 38.26
C ALA A 87 -19.29 -2.51 37.01
N ALA A 88 -18.87 -1.25 36.93
CA ALA A 88 -19.42 -0.19 36.11
C ALA A 88 -19.30 -0.39 34.60
N SER A 89 -20.29 0.15 33.90
CA SER A 89 -20.38 0.36 32.47
C SER A 89 -19.30 1.35 32.01
N SER A 90 -18.22 0.83 31.42
CA SER A 90 -17.33 1.60 30.57
C SER A 90 -17.92 1.65 29.16
N SER A 91 -18.09 2.87 28.66
CA SER A 91 -18.40 3.22 27.28
C SER A 91 -17.60 2.38 26.28
N SER A 92 -18.28 1.47 25.60
CA SER A 92 -17.75 0.73 24.46
C SER A 92 -17.56 1.68 23.28
N SER A 93 -16.33 2.12 23.07
CA SER A 93 -15.86 2.63 21.79
C SER A 93 -16.06 1.53 20.75
N SER A 94 -16.89 1.83 19.78
CA SER A 94 -17.26 1.03 18.62
C SER A 94 -16.05 0.34 17.99
N SER A 95 -16.02 -0.99 18.12
CA SER A 95 -15.32 -1.88 17.21
C SER A 95 -15.80 -1.57 15.79
N SER A 96 -14.93 -1.00 14.96
CA SER A 96 -15.13 -0.90 13.52
C SER A 96 -15.19 -2.30 12.95
N SER A 97 -16.42 -2.81 12.86
CA SER A 97 -16.81 -3.95 12.06
C SER A 97 -16.17 -3.84 10.68
N SER A 98 -15.57 -4.93 10.24
CA SER A 98 -15.24 -5.20 8.83
C SER A 98 -16.39 -4.77 7.95
N SER A 99 -16.25 -3.58 7.34
CA SER A 99 -17.19 -3.07 6.35
C SER A 99 -17.20 -4.09 5.22
N SER A 100 -18.32 -4.78 5.05
CA SER A 100 -18.57 -5.57 3.86
C SER A 100 -18.32 -4.65 2.66
N VAL A 101 -17.31 -4.96 1.84
CA VAL A 101 -17.10 -4.33 0.55
C VAL A 101 -18.47 -4.34 -0.14
N GLY A 102 -19.02 -3.17 -0.44
CA GLY A 102 -20.31 -3.08 -1.13
C GLY A 102 -20.17 -3.84 -2.44
N SER A 103 -20.81 -5.00 -2.49
CA SER A 103 -20.80 -5.97 -3.59
C SER A 103 -21.67 -5.48 -4.76
N GLY A 104 -21.52 -4.21 -5.14
CA GLY A 104 -22.26 -3.59 -6.23
C GLY A 104 -21.38 -3.42 -7.44
N ASP A 105 -21.87 -3.88 -8.59
CA ASP A 105 -21.33 -3.53 -9.90
C ASP A 105 -21.23 -1.99 -10.05
N PHE A 106 -20.16 -1.52 -10.66
CA PHE A 106 -19.98 -0.12 -11.01
C PHE A 106 -20.83 0.24 -12.23
N GLU A 107 -21.71 1.23 -12.04
CA GLU A 107 -22.58 1.74 -13.10
C GLU A 107 -21.98 3.00 -13.72
N ASP A 108 -21.60 2.89 -14.99
CA ASP A 108 -21.02 3.96 -15.78
C ASP A 108 -21.95 5.18 -15.89
N GLY A 109 -21.38 6.39 -15.78
CA GLY A 109 -22.13 7.63 -16.03
C GLY A 109 -22.99 8.13 -14.86
N THR A 110 -23.00 7.43 -13.72
CA THR A 110 -23.86 7.78 -12.57
C THR A 110 -23.18 8.77 -11.63
N ILE A 111 -21.92 8.52 -11.28
CA ILE A 111 -21.13 9.29 -10.32
C ILE A 111 -20.44 10.48 -11.01
N SER A 112 -20.47 11.66 -10.38
CA SER A 112 -19.74 12.85 -10.85
C SER A 112 -18.24 12.64 -10.76
N CYS A 113 -17.45 13.19 -11.68
CA CYS A 113 -15.99 13.14 -11.54
C CYS A 113 -15.47 13.83 -10.28
N SER A 114 -16.22 14.81 -9.74
CA SER A 114 -15.91 15.46 -8.47
C SER A 114 -16.09 14.56 -7.25
N ASP A 115 -16.81 13.45 -7.39
CA ASP A 115 -17.25 12.62 -6.27
C ASP A 115 -16.45 11.32 -6.25
N PHE A 116 -15.87 10.99 -5.10
CA PHE A 116 -15.19 9.72 -4.92
C PHE A 116 -16.22 8.59 -4.78
N PRO A 117 -16.07 7.44 -5.47
CA PRO A 117 -17.02 6.32 -5.45
C PRO A 117 -16.91 5.49 -4.15
N SER A 118 -17.11 6.14 -3.01
CA SER A 118 -17.12 5.49 -1.69
C SER A 118 -18.21 4.42 -1.62
N GLY A 119 -17.85 3.21 -1.18
CA GLY A 119 -18.79 2.09 -0.99
C GLY A 119 -18.63 0.90 -1.94
N GLN A 120 -17.81 0.99 -2.99
CA GLN A 120 -17.58 -0.11 -3.95
C GLN A 120 -16.24 -0.82 -3.76
N GLY A 121 -15.77 -0.88 -2.51
CA GLY A 121 -14.44 -1.40 -2.14
C GLY A 121 -13.29 -0.41 -2.34
N ALA A 122 -13.56 0.70 -3.05
CA ALA A 122 -12.63 1.80 -3.20
C ALA A 122 -12.42 2.52 -1.85
N VAL A 123 -11.16 2.82 -1.53
CA VAL A 123 -10.71 3.46 -0.30
C VAL A 123 -10.24 4.87 -0.62
N SER A 124 -10.81 5.86 0.06
CA SER A 124 -10.44 7.27 -0.11
C SER A 124 -9.08 7.54 0.52
N LEU A 125 -8.23 8.28 -0.20
CA LEU A 125 -6.89 8.69 0.22
C LEU A 125 -6.86 10.20 0.47
N ASP A 126 -7.71 10.67 1.38
CA ASP A 126 -7.99 12.11 1.56
C ASP A 126 -6.74 12.94 1.91
N TRP A 127 -5.77 12.34 2.61
CA TRP A 127 -4.52 13.02 3.01
C TRP A 127 -3.64 13.42 1.82
N LEU A 128 -3.84 12.84 0.63
CA LEU A 128 -3.11 13.21 -0.57
C LEU A 128 -3.57 14.54 -1.17
N GLY A 129 -4.73 15.07 -0.76
CA GLY A 129 -5.28 16.31 -1.30
C GLY A 129 -5.78 16.18 -2.75
N LEU A 130 -6.02 14.95 -3.22
CA LEU A 130 -6.47 14.64 -4.58
C LEU A 130 -7.96 14.26 -4.62
N GLY A 131 -8.78 14.74 -3.69
CA GLY A 131 -10.21 14.39 -3.63
C GLY A 131 -10.48 12.89 -3.42
N GLY A 132 -9.62 12.22 -2.64
CA GLY A 132 -9.71 10.78 -2.35
C GLY A 132 -9.00 9.87 -3.34
N TRP A 133 -8.61 10.38 -4.51
CA TRP A 133 -7.91 9.62 -5.54
C TRP A 133 -6.44 9.36 -5.17
N ALA A 134 -5.89 8.23 -5.63
CA ALA A 134 -4.47 7.89 -5.52
C ALA A 134 -3.60 8.70 -6.50
N SER A 135 -4.13 8.94 -7.69
CA SER A 135 -3.52 9.79 -8.70
C SER A 135 -4.55 10.17 -9.76
N ILE A 136 -4.30 11.25 -10.49
CA ILE A 136 -5.17 11.73 -11.57
C ILE A 136 -4.27 12.11 -12.74
N MET A 137 -4.39 11.41 -13.87
CA MET A 137 -3.54 11.64 -15.04
C MET A 137 -4.25 11.35 -16.37
N ASP A 138 -3.82 12.02 -17.44
CA ASP A 138 -4.23 11.66 -18.81
C ASP A 138 -3.23 10.69 -19.48
N MET A 139 -3.53 10.26 -20.71
CA MET A 139 -2.64 9.37 -21.48
C MET A 139 -1.30 10.00 -21.85
N ASN A 140 -1.20 11.33 -21.85
CA ASN A 140 0.03 12.06 -22.09
C ASN A 140 0.83 12.28 -20.79
N GLY A 141 0.32 11.79 -19.65
CA GLY A 141 0.87 11.91 -18.30
C GLY A 141 0.85 13.31 -17.74
N ASN A 142 0.00 14.18 -18.28
CA ASN A 142 -0.36 15.39 -17.56
C ASN A 142 -1.10 14.97 -16.29
N THR A 143 -0.73 15.56 -15.16
CA THR A 143 -1.36 15.28 -13.87
C THR A 143 -2.32 16.39 -13.47
N ALA A 144 -3.26 16.09 -12.58
CA ALA A 144 -4.18 17.07 -12.02
C ALA A 144 -4.40 16.82 -10.53
N THR A 145 -4.93 17.82 -9.84
CA THR A 145 -5.33 17.74 -8.42
C THR A 145 -6.81 17.43 -8.23
N SER A 146 -7.61 17.49 -9.29
CA SER A 146 -9.03 17.15 -9.31
C SER A 146 -9.36 16.29 -10.53
N CYS A 147 -10.17 15.25 -10.33
CA CYS A 147 -10.64 14.38 -11.39
C CYS A 147 -11.52 15.18 -12.39
N GLN A 148 -11.14 15.17 -13.66
CA GLN A 148 -11.69 16.05 -14.70
C GLN A 148 -11.73 15.36 -16.07
N ASP A 149 -12.53 15.88 -16.98
CA ASP A 149 -12.76 15.27 -18.29
C ASP A 149 -11.44 14.97 -19.03
N GLY A 150 -11.33 13.76 -19.56
CA GLY A 150 -10.14 13.30 -20.26
C GLY A 150 -9.07 12.65 -19.38
N TYR A 151 -9.24 12.66 -18.05
CA TYR A 151 -8.30 12.06 -17.11
C TYR A 151 -8.80 10.71 -16.57
N TYR A 152 -7.83 9.87 -16.19
CA TYR A 152 -8.01 8.66 -15.41
C TYR A 152 -7.77 8.99 -13.94
N CYS A 153 -8.73 8.64 -13.10
CA CYS A 153 -8.78 8.93 -11.68
C CYS A 153 -8.57 7.63 -10.91
N SER A 154 -7.32 7.42 -10.51
CA SER A 154 -6.82 6.22 -9.88
C SER A 154 -7.25 6.15 -8.42
N TYR A 155 -7.58 4.96 -7.91
CA TYR A 155 -8.08 4.75 -6.54
C TYR A 155 -7.41 3.56 -5.85
N ALA A 156 -7.44 3.55 -4.52
CA ALA A 156 -7.03 2.40 -3.72
C ALA A 156 -8.18 1.44 -3.48
N CYS A 157 -7.86 0.17 -3.25
CA CYS A 157 -8.80 -0.84 -2.76
C CYS A 157 -8.45 -1.22 -1.32
N SER A 158 -9.41 -1.84 -0.62
CA SER A 158 -9.18 -2.36 0.73
C SER A 158 -8.05 -3.39 0.77
N PRO A 159 -7.36 -3.60 1.91
CA PRO A 159 -6.33 -4.62 2.05
C PRO A 159 -6.78 -5.98 1.51
N GLY A 160 -5.90 -6.68 0.78
CA GLY A 160 -6.21 -7.94 0.11
C GLY A 160 -6.84 -7.81 -1.29
N TYR A 161 -7.23 -6.60 -1.70
CA TYR A 161 -7.82 -6.34 -3.01
C TYR A 161 -6.92 -5.49 -3.92
N ALA A 162 -7.06 -5.69 -5.22
CA ALA A 162 -6.43 -4.92 -6.29
C ALA A 162 -7.48 -4.11 -7.04
N LYS A 163 -7.09 -2.95 -7.55
CA LYS A 163 -7.88 -2.17 -8.53
C LYS A 163 -8.18 -3.01 -9.76
N THR A 164 -9.21 -2.69 -10.53
CA THR A 164 -9.51 -3.40 -11.79
C THR A 164 -9.56 -2.50 -13.01
N GLN A 165 -9.50 -1.19 -12.80
CA GLN A 165 -9.74 -0.18 -13.82
C GLN A 165 -8.42 0.36 -14.34
N TRP A 166 -8.14 0.05 -15.60
CA TRP A 166 -7.11 0.65 -16.45
C TRP A 166 -7.55 0.54 -17.92
N PRO A 167 -7.15 1.46 -18.81
CA PRO A 167 -7.39 1.29 -20.23
C PRO A 167 -6.53 0.16 -20.81
N SER A 168 -7.05 -0.57 -21.79
CA SER A 168 -6.30 -1.61 -22.52
C SER A 168 -5.15 -1.01 -23.35
N GLU A 169 -5.36 0.18 -23.90
CA GLU A 169 -4.32 0.99 -24.51
C GLU A 169 -3.50 1.64 -23.38
N GLN A 170 -2.19 1.38 -23.37
CA GLN A 170 -1.25 1.98 -22.43
C GLN A 170 -0.24 2.82 -23.22
N PRO A 171 0.31 3.90 -22.64
CA PRO A 171 1.26 4.73 -23.38
C PRO A 171 2.54 3.97 -23.70
N SER A 172 3.11 4.22 -24.89
CA SER A 172 4.20 3.42 -25.46
C SER A 172 5.57 3.66 -24.79
N ASP A 173 5.69 4.71 -24.00
CA ASP A 173 6.92 5.07 -23.29
C ASP A 173 7.11 4.32 -21.95
N GLY A 174 6.19 3.41 -21.63
CA GLY A 174 6.31 2.50 -20.49
C GLY A 174 5.72 3.03 -19.20
N ARG A 175 5.10 4.22 -19.18
CA ARG A 175 4.26 4.59 -18.04
C ARG A 175 3.04 3.68 -17.94
N SER A 176 2.52 3.53 -16.73
CA SER A 176 1.22 2.90 -16.51
C SER A 176 0.14 3.97 -16.29
N VAL A 177 -1.07 3.73 -16.79
CA VAL A 177 -2.25 4.57 -16.55
C VAL A 177 -3.35 3.67 -16.01
N GLY A 178 -4.01 4.10 -14.94
CA GLY A 178 -5.09 3.35 -14.30
C GLY A 178 -6.07 4.28 -13.59
N GLY A 179 -7.25 3.75 -13.28
CA GLY A 179 -8.34 4.47 -12.66
C GLY A 179 -9.60 4.54 -13.51
N LEU A 180 -10.66 5.11 -12.95
CA LEU A 180 -11.90 5.40 -13.68
C LEU A 180 -11.68 6.56 -14.64
N TYR A 181 -12.29 6.50 -15.81
CA TYR A 181 -12.18 7.56 -16.82
C TYR A 181 -13.27 8.61 -16.63
N CYS A 182 -12.87 9.88 -16.54
CA CYS A 182 -13.82 10.98 -16.48
C CYS A 182 -14.20 11.46 -17.90
N LYS A 183 -15.50 11.46 -18.20
CA LYS A 183 -16.06 11.88 -19.49
C LYS A 183 -17.38 12.60 -19.28
N ASN A 184 -17.54 13.79 -19.84
CA ASN A 184 -18.76 14.60 -19.70
C ASN A 184 -19.18 14.82 -18.24
N GLY A 185 -18.19 15.04 -17.36
CA GLY A 185 -18.38 15.25 -15.92
C GLY A 185 -18.79 14.01 -15.14
N LYS A 186 -18.77 12.81 -15.74
CA LYS A 186 -19.15 11.55 -15.10
C LYS A 186 -18.06 10.49 -15.19
N LEU A 187 -18.00 9.62 -14.18
CA LEU A 187 -17.06 8.51 -14.10
C LEU A 187 -17.54 7.32 -14.95
N TYR A 188 -16.61 6.71 -15.68
CA TYR A 188 -16.80 5.51 -16.48
C TYR A 188 -15.69 4.51 -16.17
N ARG A 189 -15.99 3.22 -16.25
CA ARG A 189 -14.99 2.17 -16.28
C ARG A 189 -14.05 2.36 -17.46
N SER A 190 -12.75 2.28 -17.18
CA SER A 190 -11.72 2.21 -18.21
C SER A 190 -11.47 0.77 -18.67
N ASN A 191 -11.84 -0.22 -17.82
CA ASN A 191 -11.79 -1.64 -18.11
C ASN A 191 -13.21 -2.21 -18.03
N THR A 192 -13.80 -2.54 -19.17
CA THR A 192 -15.16 -3.09 -19.26
C THR A 192 -15.24 -4.61 -19.06
N ASP A 193 -14.11 -5.30 -18.92
CA ASP A 193 -14.07 -6.75 -18.69
C ASP A 193 -14.53 -7.14 -17.27
N THR A 194 -14.73 -6.15 -16.41
CA THR A 194 -15.21 -6.30 -15.04
C THR A 194 -16.13 -5.15 -14.66
N ASN A 195 -17.13 -5.45 -13.84
CA ASN A 195 -18.02 -4.44 -13.26
C ASN A 195 -17.56 -4.01 -11.86
N SER A 196 -16.71 -4.80 -11.17
CA SER A 196 -16.24 -4.47 -9.82
C SER A 196 -15.00 -3.59 -9.88
N LEU A 197 -14.93 -2.55 -9.04
CA LEU A 197 -13.73 -1.69 -8.92
C LEU A 197 -12.54 -2.41 -8.28
N CYS A 198 -12.82 -3.34 -7.37
CA CYS A 198 -11.81 -4.06 -6.62
C CYS A 198 -11.98 -5.57 -6.80
N VAL A 199 -10.87 -6.28 -7.02
CA VAL A 199 -10.81 -7.74 -7.14
C VAL A 199 -9.92 -8.31 -6.05
N GLU A 200 -10.31 -9.42 -5.45
CA GLU A 200 -9.51 -10.08 -4.43
C GLU A 200 -8.27 -10.74 -5.05
N GLY A 201 -7.14 -10.63 -4.36
CA GLY A 201 -5.91 -11.34 -4.70
C GLY A 201 -6.03 -12.86 -4.53
N GLN A 202 -4.89 -13.53 -4.45
CA GLN A 202 -4.85 -14.99 -4.23
C GLN A 202 -5.29 -15.40 -2.82
N GLY A 203 -5.29 -14.50 -1.84
CA GLY A 203 -5.66 -14.83 -0.45
C GLY A 203 -4.64 -15.73 0.26
N SER A 204 -3.39 -15.75 -0.22
CA SER A 204 -2.31 -16.62 0.28
C SER A 204 -1.27 -15.89 1.14
N ALA A 205 -1.51 -14.63 1.51
CA ALA A 205 -0.62 -13.88 2.39
C ALA A 205 -1.33 -12.90 3.34
N GLN A 206 -0.83 -12.83 4.58
CA GLN A 206 -1.22 -11.82 5.56
C GLN A 206 0.01 -11.06 6.08
N ALA A 207 -0.21 -9.85 6.56
CA ALA A 207 0.71 -9.11 7.40
C ALA A 207 0.28 -9.26 8.87
N VAL A 208 1.18 -9.71 9.74
CA VAL A 208 0.94 -9.97 11.17
C VAL A 208 1.88 -9.12 11.99
N ASN A 209 1.33 -8.18 12.75
CA ASN A 209 2.10 -7.25 13.55
C ASN A 209 2.18 -7.72 15.01
N LYS A 210 3.39 -8.05 15.48
CA LYS A 210 3.68 -8.38 16.88
C LYS A 210 4.43 -7.27 17.63
N VAL A 211 4.74 -6.16 16.97
CA VAL A 211 5.33 -4.99 17.62
C VAL A 211 4.25 -4.14 18.30
N SER A 212 4.66 -3.24 19.19
CA SER A 212 3.74 -2.44 20.01
C SER A 212 3.10 -1.25 19.27
N GLY A 213 3.65 -0.83 18.13
CA GLY A 213 3.11 0.25 17.30
C GLY A 213 2.37 -0.26 16.06
N SER A 214 1.47 0.54 15.48
CA SER A 214 0.91 0.25 14.16
C SER A 214 1.98 0.34 13.07
N ILE A 215 1.81 -0.44 12.01
CA ILE A 215 2.67 -0.38 10.82
C ILE A 215 1.80 0.01 9.62
N ALA A 216 2.18 1.10 8.96
CA ALA A 216 1.61 1.51 7.67
C ALA A 216 2.42 0.85 6.53
N ILE A 217 1.79 -0.11 5.85
CA ILE A 217 2.32 -0.78 4.67
C ILE A 217 1.68 -0.12 3.44
N CYS A 218 2.49 0.44 2.56
CA CYS A 218 1.99 1.24 1.43
C CYS A 218 2.30 0.55 0.10
N GLY A 219 1.27 0.00 -0.52
CA GLY A 219 1.33 -0.57 -1.85
C GLY A 219 1.50 0.51 -2.93
N THR A 220 2.15 0.11 -4.01
CA THR A 220 2.28 0.94 -5.22
C THR A 220 0.92 1.13 -5.90
N ASP A 221 0.58 2.37 -6.27
CA ASP A 221 -0.56 2.71 -7.13
C ASP A 221 -0.30 2.22 -8.57
N TYR A 222 -0.62 0.95 -8.82
CA TYR A 222 -0.28 0.27 -10.08
C TYR A 222 -1.44 -0.56 -10.65
N PRO A 223 -1.80 -0.36 -11.94
CA PRO A 223 -1.33 0.71 -12.83
C PRO A 223 -1.82 2.10 -12.37
N GLY A 224 -1.04 3.14 -12.61
CA GLY A 224 -1.31 4.49 -12.11
C GLY A 224 -0.03 5.30 -11.95
N SER A 225 0.05 6.09 -10.88
CA SER A 225 1.22 6.95 -10.62
C SER A 225 2.50 6.22 -10.20
N GLU A 226 2.39 4.95 -9.80
CA GLU A 226 3.47 4.18 -9.17
C GLU A 226 3.94 4.73 -7.81
N ASN A 227 3.19 5.64 -7.20
CA ASN A 227 3.43 6.11 -5.84
C ASN A 227 2.99 5.06 -4.79
N MET A 228 3.70 5.00 -3.66
CA MET A 228 3.45 4.09 -2.53
C MET A 228 2.33 4.65 -1.64
N VAL A 229 1.12 4.70 -2.16
CA VAL A 229 -0.01 5.38 -1.50
C VAL A 229 -1.19 4.46 -1.15
N VAL A 230 -1.18 3.20 -1.60
CA VAL A 230 -2.29 2.25 -1.35
C VAL A 230 -2.13 1.64 0.05
N PRO A 231 -2.98 1.95 1.03
CA PRO A 231 -2.69 1.67 2.42
C PRO A 231 -3.07 0.24 2.84
N THR A 232 -2.26 -0.35 3.70
CA THR A 232 -2.60 -1.49 4.56
C THR A 232 -2.04 -1.19 5.96
N VAL A 233 -2.93 -0.84 6.89
CA VAL A 233 -2.54 -0.47 8.25
C VAL A 233 -2.73 -1.66 9.18
N VAL A 234 -1.63 -2.15 9.76
CA VAL A 234 -1.64 -3.29 10.67
C VAL A 234 -1.42 -2.77 12.09
N GLY A 235 -2.49 -2.72 12.89
CA GLY A 235 -2.41 -2.32 14.29
C GLY A 235 -1.57 -3.30 15.14
N ALA A 236 -1.10 -2.84 16.30
CA ALA A 236 -0.33 -3.66 17.22
C ALA A 236 -1.09 -4.94 17.62
N GLY A 237 -0.41 -6.09 17.55
CA GLY A 237 -1.01 -7.40 17.88
C GLY A 237 -2.08 -7.89 16.90
N SER A 238 -2.26 -7.24 15.75
CA SER A 238 -3.30 -7.56 14.76
C SER A 238 -2.72 -8.08 13.44
N SER A 239 -3.61 -8.39 12.49
CA SER A 239 -3.24 -8.76 11.14
C SER A 239 -4.15 -8.15 10.09
N GLN A 240 -3.65 -8.03 8.87
CA GLN A 240 -4.40 -7.61 7.68
C GLN A 240 -4.02 -8.49 6.49
N PRO A 241 -4.94 -8.72 5.54
CA PRO A 241 -4.59 -9.40 4.29
C PRO A 241 -3.64 -8.56 3.44
N ILE A 242 -2.70 -9.24 2.78
CA ILE A 242 -1.84 -8.66 1.75
C ILE A 242 -2.34 -9.13 0.40
N ASN A 243 -2.56 -8.19 -0.52
CA ASN A 243 -2.99 -8.56 -1.86
C ASN A 243 -1.83 -9.25 -2.61
N VAL A 244 -2.02 -10.53 -2.90
CA VAL A 244 -1.14 -11.33 -3.75
C VAL A 244 -1.71 -11.31 -5.16
N ILE A 245 -1.04 -10.61 -6.07
CA ILE A 245 -1.52 -10.42 -7.45
C ILE A 245 -1.48 -11.74 -8.21
N LYS A 246 -2.61 -12.12 -8.82
CA LYS A 246 -2.69 -13.25 -9.77
C LYS A 246 -2.12 -12.81 -11.11
N GLU A 247 -0.81 -12.95 -11.27
CA GLU A 247 -0.03 -12.31 -12.34
C GLU A 247 -0.48 -12.75 -13.75
N ASP A 248 -0.99 -13.97 -13.88
CA ASP A 248 -1.48 -14.56 -15.13
C ASP A 248 -2.73 -13.85 -15.70
N SER A 249 -3.56 -13.25 -14.84
CA SER A 249 -4.87 -12.70 -15.22
C SER A 249 -5.09 -11.26 -14.76
N TYR A 250 -4.06 -10.60 -14.23
CA TYR A 250 -4.11 -9.20 -13.82
C TYR A 250 -3.46 -8.29 -14.89
N TYR A 251 -3.25 -7.01 -14.55
CA TYR A 251 -2.57 -6.05 -15.41
C TYR A 251 -1.19 -6.57 -15.87
N GLN A 252 -0.91 -6.46 -17.17
CA GLN A 252 0.39 -6.79 -17.75
C GLN A 252 1.05 -5.54 -18.31
N TRP A 253 2.28 -5.30 -17.89
CA TRP A 253 3.06 -4.16 -18.35
C TRP A 253 3.91 -4.54 -19.55
N GLN A 254 3.62 -3.96 -20.71
CA GLN A 254 4.29 -4.31 -21.98
C GLN A 254 4.30 -5.83 -22.24
N GLY A 255 3.19 -6.52 -21.93
CA GLY A 255 3.04 -7.97 -22.07
C GLY A 255 3.79 -8.79 -21.01
N LYS A 256 4.27 -8.16 -19.94
CA LYS A 256 4.95 -8.82 -18.82
C LYS A 256 4.02 -8.89 -17.62
N LYS A 257 4.09 -10.02 -16.93
CA LYS A 257 3.46 -10.25 -15.62
C LYS A 257 3.88 -9.19 -14.61
N THR A 258 2.96 -8.83 -13.72
CA THR A 258 3.18 -7.82 -12.68
C THR A 258 2.78 -8.38 -11.33
N SER A 259 3.53 -8.04 -10.29
CA SER A 259 3.28 -8.41 -8.90
C SER A 259 3.11 -7.16 -8.04
N ALA A 260 2.60 -7.32 -6.82
CA ALA A 260 2.49 -6.20 -5.90
C ALA A 260 3.82 -5.94 -5.18
N GLN A 261 4.15 -4.67 -5.01
CA GLN A 261 5.20 -4.19 -4.13
C GLN A 261 4.61 -3.32 -3.02
N TYR A 262 5.13 -3.50 -1.81
CA TYR A 262 4.69 -2.79 -0.62
C TYR A 262 5.85 -2.20 0.13
N TYR A 263 5.78 -0.91 0.42
CA TYR A 263 6.79 -0.17 1.16
C TYR A 263 6.37 -0.11 2.63
N VAL A 264 7.17 -0.70 3.51
CA VAL A 264 6.82 -0.84 4.93
C VAL A 264 7.49 0.26 5.72
N ASN A 265 6.70 1.21 6.21
CA ASN A 265 7.20 2.28 7.07
C ASN A 265 7.59 1.75 8.46
N ASN A 266 8.42 2.51 9.17
CA ASN A 266 8.73 2.23 10.57
C ASN A 266 7.45 2.13 11.43
N ALA A 267 7.48 1.26 12.45
CA ALA A 267 6.36 1.15 13.38
C ALA A 267 6.15 2.49 14.11
N GLY A 268 4.89 2.92 14.20
CA GLY A 268 4.47 4.20 14.76
C GLY A 268 4.29 5.32 13.73
N VAL A 269 4.72 5.14 12.47
CA VAL A 269 4.39 6.07 11.38
C VAL A 269 2.92 5.89 11.00
N SER A 270 2.18 7.00 10.92
CA SER A 270 0.76 7.01 10.53
C SER A 270 0.59 6.65 9.04
N VAL A 271 -0.64 6.35 8.62
CA VAL A 271 -0.88 6.09 7.20
C VAL A 271 -0.78 7.38 6.37
N GLU A 272 -1.17 8.51 6.96
CA GLU A 272 -1.14 9.83 6.33
C GLU A 272 0.29 10.34 6.14
N ASP A 273 1.20 10.02 7.06
CA ASP A 273 2.63 10.37 6.95
C ASP A 273 3.43 9.33 6.15
N GLY A 274 3.00 8.07 6.17
CA GLY A 274 3.75 6.94 5.60
C GLY A 274 3.41 6.64 4.15
N CYS A 275 2.13 6.74 3.76
CA CYS A 275 1.64 6.38 2.43
C CYS A 275 1.55 7.62 1.54
N ILE A 276 2.72 8.15 1.22
CA ILE A 276 2.93 9.35 0.40
C ILE A 276 4.11 9.14 -0.56
N TRP A 277 4.31 10.09 -1.47
CA TRP A 277 5.63 10.26 -2.11
C TRP A 277 6.53 11.08 -1.18
N GLY A 278 7.52 10.42 -0.57
CA GLY A 278 8.44 11.00 0.39
C GLY A 278 9.64 11.70 -0.25
N THR A 279 10.38 12.44 0.58
CA THR A 279 11.62 13.12 0.21
C THR A 279 12.85 12.33 0.65
N GLU A 280 14.01 12.62 0.05
CA GLU A 280 15.28 11.97 0.40
C GLU A 280 15.57 12.02 1.90
N GLY A 281 15.88 10.87 2.48
CA GLY A 281 16.17 10.72 3.91
C GLY A 281 14.95 10.75 4.84
N SER A 282 13.73 10.91 4.34
CA SER A 282 12.52 10.96 5.18
C SER A 282 12.16 9.63 5.86
N GLY A 283 12.61 8.51 5.31
CA GLY A 283 12.31 7.18 5.86
C GLY A 283 10.87 6.70 5.62
N VAL A 284 10.09 7.41 4.79
CA VAL A 284 8.68 7.11 4.50
C VAL A 284 8.38 7.01 3.00
N GLY A 285 7.28 6.36 2.63
CA GLY A 285 6.89 6.20 1.22
C GLY A 285 7.94 5.45 0.40
N ASN A 286 8.41 6.05 -0.70
CA ASN A 286 9.50 5.54 -1.54
C ASN A 286 10.83 5.44 -0.80
N TRP A 287 10.95 6.07 0.37
CA TRP A 287 12.10 6.00 1.26
C TRP A 287 11.86 5.09 2.46
N ALA A 288 10.78 4.30 2.49
CA ALA A 288 10.56 3.32 3.53
C ALA A 288 11.73 2.32 3.63
N PRO A 289 12.07 1.82 4.82
CA PRO A 289 13.28 1.01 5.03
C PRO A 289 13.28 -0.35 4.32
N VAL A 290 12.11 -0.89 3.98
CA VAL A 290 12.02 -2.25 3.40
C VAL A 290 10.81 -2.39 2.48
N VAL A 291 10.98 -3.20 1.44
CA VAL A 291 9.94 -3.52 0.46
C VAL A 291 9.54 -4.98 0.58
N LEU A 292 8.25 -5.27 0.45
CA LEU A 292 7.71 -6.62 0.32
C LEU A 292 7.23 -6.85 -1.11
N GLY A 293 7.50 -8.03 -1.66
CA GLY A 293 6.95 -8.48 -2.94
C GLY A 293 5.89 -9.56 -2.73
N ALA A 294 4.80 -9.52 -3.48
CA ALA A 294 3.75 -10.53 -3.44
C ALA A 294 3.12 -10.77 -4.82
N GLY A 295 3.27 -12.00 -5.33
CA GLY A 295 2.72 -12.42 -6.62
C GLY A 295 2.37 -13.90 -6.65
N TYR A 296 1.47 -14.26 -7.56
CA TYR A 296 1.00 -15.63 -7.77
C TYR A 296 0.97 -15.94 -9.27
N THR A 297 1.70 -16.99 -9.65
CA THR A 297 1.78 -17.47 -11.02
C THR A 297 2.00 -18.98 -11.01
N ASP A 298 1.47 -19.68 -12.01
CA ASP A 298 1.73 -21.12 -12.22
C ASP A 298 1.45 -22.00 -10.99
N GLY A 299 0.43 -21.63 -10.20
CA GLY A 299 0.04 -22.37 -8.99
C GLY A 299 0.86 -22.06 -7.74
N ILE A 300 1.80 -21.12 -7.79
CA ILE A 300 2.75 -20.83 -6.71
C ILE A 300 2.64 -19.37 -6.30
N THR A 301 2.57 -19.12 -4.98
CA THR A 301 2.74 -17.76 -4.44
C THR A 301 4.22 -17.51 -4.17
N TYR A 302 4.72 -16.36 -4.62
CA TYR A 302 6.06 -15.86 -4.31
C TYR A 302 5.94 -14.67 -3.38
N LEU A 303 6.59 -14.77 -2.21
CA LEU A 303 6.65 -13.70 -1.22
C LEU A 303 8.10 -13.33 -0.95
N SER A 304 8.40 -12.04 -0.95
CA SER A 304 9.78 -11.54 -0.85
C SER A 304 9.92 -10.44 0.18
N ILE A 305 11.10 -10.37 0.81
CA ILE A 305 11.56 -9.23 1.60
C ILE A 305 12.77 -8.66 0.85
N ILE A 306 12.64 -7.42 0.37
CA ILE A 306 13.52 -6.81 -0.63
C ILE A 306 14.12 -5.52 -0.06
N PRO A 307 15.42 -5.26 -0.29
CA PRO A 307 16.03 -3.97 0.02
C PRO A 307 15.41 -2.84 -0.78
N ASN A 308 15.09 -1.73 -0.11
CA ASN A 308 14.75 -0.50 -0.81
C ASN A 308 16.05 0.17 -1.31
N PRO A 309 16.27 0.35 -2.63
CA PRO A 309 17.48 1.02 -3.12
C PRO A 309 17.62 2.47 -2.62
N ASN A 310 16.53 3.11 -2.22
CA ASN A 310 16.53 4.48 -1.71
C ASN A 310 16.88 4.57 -0.23
N ASN A 311 16.71 3.50 0.56
CA ASN A 311 16.95 3.54 2.00
C ASN A 311 17.75 2.32 2.47
N LYS A 312 18.89 2.59 3.11
CA LYS A 312 19.79 1.57 3.67
C LYS A 312 19.67 1.42 5.18
N GLU A 313 18.88 2.28 5.82
CA GLU A 313 18.63 2.22 7.26
C GLU A 313 17.65 1.09 7.57
N ALA A 314 17.98 0.30 8.59
CA ALA A 314 17.12 -0.78 9.04
C ALA A 314 15.83 -0.24 9.69
N PRO A 315 14.69 -0.93 9.54
CA PRO A 315 13.48 -0.61 10.25
C PRO A 315 13.64 -0.83 11.76
N ASN A 316 12.76 -0.23 12.56
CA ASN A 316 12.67 -0.41 14.00
C ASN A 316 11.99 -1.72 14.44
N PHE A 317 11.92 -2.72 13.56
CA PHE A 317 11.37 -4.04 13.77
C PHE A 317 12.10 -5.06 12.90
N ASN A 318 11.90 -6.35 13.17
CA ASN A 318 12.34 -7.42 12.28
C ASN A 318 11.17 -7.95 11.44
N ILE A 319 11.46 -8.56 10.29
CA ILE A 319 10.44 -9.22 9.44
C ILE A 319 10.87 -10.65 9.15
N LYS A 320 9.92 -11.58 9.14
CA LYS A 320 10.12 -12.90 8.55
C LYS A 320 8.87 -13.44 7.88
N ILE A 321 9.05 -14.32 6.92
CA ILE A 321 7.95 -15.03 6.27
C ILE A 321 7.76 -16.39 6.96
N VAL A 322 6.54 -16.67 7.43
CA VAL A 322 6.21 -17.89 8.18
C VAL A 322 5.02 -18.59 7.53
N ALA A 323 5.15 -19.89 7.26
CA ALA A 323 4.02 -20.70 6.81
C ALA A 323 2.87 -20.67 7.83
N THR A 324 1.63 -20.61 7.37
CA THR A 324 0.48 -20.89 8.24
C THR A 324 0.34 -22.39 8.47
N ASP A 325 -0.40 -22.79 9.50
CA ASP A 325 -0.62 -24.20 9.83
C ASP A 325 -1.19 -24.97 8.62
N GLY A 326 -0.57 -26.10 8.30
CA GLY A 326 -0.94 -26.94 7.16
C GLY A 326 -0.46 -26.45 5.78
N SER A 327 0.34 -25.37 5.73
CA SER A 327 0.91 -24.84 4.49
C SER A 327 2.32 -25.35 4.20
N THR A 328 2.70 -25.31 2.92
CA THR A 328 4.04 -25.69 2.45
C THR A 328 4.74 -24.47 1.89
N VAL A 329 5.81 -24.04 2.55
CA VAL A 329 6.68 -22.94 2.13
C VAL A 329 8.09 -23.48 1.89
N ASN A 330 8.61 -23.24 0.70
CA ASN A 330 9.98 -23.58 0.32
C ASN A 330 10.87 -22.34 0.44
N GLY A 331 12.00 -22.50 1.14
CA GLY A 331 12.93 -21.43 1.46
C GLY A 331 12.67 -20.80 2.83
N ALA A 332 13.58 -19.94 3.25
CA ALA A 332 13.46 -19.13 4.45
C ALA A 332 13.78 -17.67 4.09
N CYS A 333 12.99 -16.75 4.62
CA CYS A 333 13.18 -15.33 4.34
C CYS A 333 12.93 -14.51 5.60
N SER A 334 13.96 -13.84 6.08
CA SER A 334 13.90 -12.85 7.16
C SER A 334 14.81 -11.66 6.89
N TYR A 335 14.47 -10.55 7.53
CA TYR A 335 15.27 -9.34 7.63
C TYR A 335 15.35 -8.95 9.10
N GLU A 336 16.51 -9.19 9.69
CA GLU A 336 16.73 -9.13 11.13
C GLU A 336 17.94 -8.24 11.43
N ASN A 337 17.74 -7.20 12.23
CA ASN A 337 18.79 -6.25 12.62
C ASN A 337 19.62 -5.73 11.43
N GLY A 338 18.94 -5.41 10.32
CA GLY A 338 19.60 -4.92 9.10
C GLY A 338 20.22 -6.00 8.22
N VAL A 339 19.98 -7.28 8.47
CA VAL A 339 20.56 -8.40 7.71
C VAL A 339 19.48 -9.28 7.09
N TYR A 340 19.55 -9.50 5.78
CA TYR A 340 18.66 -10.42 5.07
C TYR A 340 19.16 -11.86 5.20
N SER A 341 18.24 -12.83 5.30
CA SER A 341 18.60 -14.26 5.35
C SER A 341 19.02 -14.86 4.01
N GLY A 342 18.88 -14.10 2.92
CA GLY A 342 19.35 -14.49 1.59
C GLY A 342 20.88 -14.50 1.50
N SER A 343 21.40 -15.00 0.38
CA SER A 343 22.83 -14.93 0.10
C SER A 343 23.25 -13.50 -0.22
N GLY A 344 23.77 -12.77 0.77
CA GLY A 344 24.27 -11.39 0.62
C GLY A 344 23.26 -10.32 1.04
N SER A 345 23.30 -9.14 0.40
CA SER A 345 22.45 -7.98 0.68
C SER A 345 21.19 -7.89 -0.19
N ASP A 346 20.89 -8.92 -1.00
CA ASP A 346 19.98 -8.80 -2.14
C ASP A 346 18.52 -9.15 -1.83
N GLY A 347 18.16 -9.23 -0.54
CA GLY A 347 16.85 -9.68 -0.10
C GLY A 347 16.69 -11.20 -0.11
N CYS A 348 15.45 -11.65 0.02
CA CYS A 348 15.09 -13.07 -0.01
C CYS A 348 13.66 -13.27 -0.53
N THR A 349 13.39 -14.47 -1.03
CA THR A 349 12.08 -14.89 -1.54
C THR A 349 11.78 -16.31 -1.09
N VAL A 350 10.52 -16.59 -0.78
CA VAL A 350 10.01 -17.95 -0.56
C VAL A 350 8.94 -18.30 -1.59
N SER A 351 8.74 -19.59 -1.82
CA SER A 351 7.66 -20.11 -2.64
C SER A 351 6.65 -20.86 -1.76
N VAL A 352 5.41 -20.37 -1.72
CA VAL A 352 4.29 -21.08 -1.09
C VAL A 352 3.66 -21.98 -2.15
N THR A 353 3.87 -23.28 -2.02
CA THR A 353 3.38 -24.30 -2.98
C THR A 353 2.04 -24.91 -2.55
N SER A 354 1.62 -24.68 -1.30
CA SER A 354 0.30 -25.05 -0.79
C SER A 354 -0.06 -24.17 0.41
N GLY A 355 -1.32 -23.72 0.49
CA GLY A 355 -1.82 -22.90 1.59
C GLY A 355 -1.38 -21.43 1.52
N SER A 356 -0.97 -20.88 2.65
CA SER A 356 -0.64 -19.45 2.80
C SER A 356 0.54 -19.21 3.76
N ALA A 357 1.11 -18.01 3.73
CA ALA A 357 2.18 -17.59 4.63
C ALA A 357 1.98 -16.16 5.12
N ASN A 358 2.61 -15.82 6.25
CA ASN A 358 2.49 -14.51 6.88
C ASN A 358 3.82 -13.77 6.80
N PHE A 359 3.78 -12.49 6.42
CA PHE A 359 4.81 -11.52 6.82
C PHE A 359 4.60 -11.20 8.30
N VAL A 360 5.54 -11.59 9.15
CA VAL A 360 5.47 -11.37 10.60
C VAL A 360 6.46 -10.28 10.99
N PHE A 361 5.94 -9.16 11.49
CA PHE A 361 6.73 -8.05 12.06
C PHE A 361 6.89 -8.28 13.57
N TYR A 362 8.10 -8.19 14.12
CA TYR A 362 8.36 -8.55 15.52
C TYR A 362 9.56 -7.86 16.17
#